data_AF-H3GN55-F1
#
_entry.id   AF-H3GN55-F1
#
_cell.length_a   1.000
_cell.length_b   1.000
_cell.length_c   1.000
_cell.angle_alpha   90.00
_cell.angle_beta   90.00
_cell.angle_gamma   90.00
#
_symmetry.space_group_name_H-M   'P 1'
#
loop_
_entity.id
_entity.type
_entity.pdbx_description
1 polymer ?
#
loop_
_entity_poly.entity_id
_entity_poly.type
_entity_poly.pdbx_seq_one_letter_code
_entity_poly.pdbx_strand_id
1 'polypeptide(L)'
;MRLTCVILLAVAVLLENSDAASTPTEANMATPDTQAPTRSLIDGWQDNPTKRRLWIHKAANNKHDEERGVSIPKADKLDDLLQKGTSTDGVFKLLALDNAADDILGSPQLNAWISYMKRFNSKNPTNKASLIATLTAHYGDEALAKMIEAAKKVPTTAGFAKRVQTELVQRWLVAGETPDKVFALLKLDEAGAGLFAQPQVVTWAKYMDDFNMANPESKTTLFSALKKRYKDEEATLVQMLIAAEKVPSTKGIATRVQAEQTKLWLTEGKEPLDVFKLLGLDEVGLTLLNSPLFSAWVKYTDDFRKIHYGTKLTTIATLRKYYDDYNLAKVLVDGMASTYPQTASLATRLETELLREWYMAVKPPMYVFKMLNLQTTGLKLFANPLYTIWTNYIAFFNKVDPEFKVNLLTMLTKELGEKKLSRVLIAAEKVPSTKDIATKLQKEQLKLWLAAERNPLDVYELLRVEKAAVNSPNRLLYVEYIRAYALG
;
A
#
# COMPACT_ATOMS: atom_id res chain seq x y z
N MET A 1 17.42 -16.63 -30.53
CA MET A 1 16.43 -15.57 -30.85
C MET A 1 16.19 -14.75 -29.59
N ARG A 2 16.27 -13.41 -29.63
CA ARG A 2 16.23 -12.57 -28.42
C ARG A 2 14.79 -12.37 -27.93
N LEU A 3 14.51 -12.70 -26.67
CA LEU A 3 13.23 -12.47 -25.99
C LEU A 3 13.47 -11.86 -24.60
N THR A 4 14.09 -10.67 -24.59
CA THR A 4 14.45 -9.91 -23.39
C THR A 4 14.12 -8.43 -23.61
N CYS A 5 12.86 -8.00 -23.41
CA CYS A 5 12.53 -6.57 -23.50
C CYS A 5 11.22 -6.03 -22.86
N VAL A 6 10.41 -6.79 -22.12
CA VAL A 6 9.05 -6.32 -21.70
C VAL A 6 8.71 -6.48 -20.20
N ILE A 7 9.71 -6.51 -19.30
CA ILE A 7 9.49 -6.72 -17.84
C ILE A 7 9.59 -5.43 -17.00
N LEU A 8 9.84 -4.26 -17.61
CA LEU A 8 10.31 -3.06 -16.89
C LEU A 8 9.26 -2.07 -16.34
N LEU A 9 7.95 -2.26 -16.53
CA LEU A 9 6.92 -1.26 -16.15
C LEU A 9 5.66 -1.87 -15.51
N ALA A 10 5.79 -2.48 -14.32
CA ALA A 10 4.65 -3.08 -13.63
C ALA A 10 4.48 -2.71 -12.14
N VAL A 11 5.44 -2.06 -11.48
CA VAL A 11 5.36 -1.78 -10.03
C VAL A 11 4.87 -0.35 -9.72
N ALA A 12 5.01 0.61 -10.64
CA ALA A 12 4.69 2.03 -10.38
C ALA A 12 3.26 2.48 -10.78
N VAL A 13 2.51 1.71 -11.59
CA VAL A 13 1.31 2.21 -12.30
C VAL A 13 -0.02 1.92 -11.56
N LEU A 14 -0.04 1.04 -10.56
CA LEU A 14 -1.29 0.54 -9.95
C LEU A 14 -1.83 1.35 -8.75
N LEU A 15 -1.36 2.59 -8.55
CA LEU A 15 -1.90 3.53 -7.56
C LEU A 15 -2.26 4.92 -8.15
N GLU A 16 -2.29 5.09 -9.48
CA GLU A 16 -2.74 6.34 -10.13
C GLU A 16 -4.06 6.21 -10.90
N ASN A 17 -4.59 4.98 -11.11
CA ASN A 17 -5.85 4.76 -11.82
C ASN A 17 -7.08 4.68 -10.87
N SER A 18 -7.24 5.66 -9.98
CA SER A 18 -8.49 5.88 -9.21
C SER A 18 -9.33 7.07 -9.70
N ASP A 19 -8.76 8.01 -10.47
CA ASP A 19 -9.43 9.25 -10.86
C ASP A 19 -9.54 9.41 -12.38
N ALA A 20 -10.51 8.71 -12.99
CA ALA A 20 -10.89 8.93 -14.39
C ALA A 20 -12.32 8.50 -14.77
N ALA A 21 -13.36 9.08 -14.13
CA ALA A 21 -14.71 9.14 -14.71
C ALA A 21 -15.64 10.12 -13.97
N SER A 22 -15.76 11.35 -14.47
CA SER A 22 -17.00 12.15 -14.53
C SER A 22 -16.72 13.53 -15.14
N THR A 23 -17.18 13.77 -16.37
CA THR A 23 -17.27 15.12 -16.93
C THR A 23 -18.52 15.84 -16.42
N PRO A 24 -18.53 17.19 -16.38
CA PRO A 24 -19.41 17.94 -15.49
C PRO A 24 -20.83 18.15 -16.04
N THR A 25 -21.76 18.49 -15.14
CA THR A 25 -23.03 19.15 -15.48
C THR A 25 -23.18 20.39 -14.61
N GLU A 26 -23.47 21.53 -15.22
CA GLU A 26 -23.55 22.84 -14.55
C GLU A 26 -24.86 23.02 -13.78
N ALA A 27 -24.80 23.58 -12.56
CA ALA A 27 -25.91 24.32 -11.95
C ALA A 27 -25.45 25.20 -10.76
N ASN A 28 -25.35 26.50 -11.01
CA ASN A 28 -25.67 27.65 -10.14
C ASN A 28 -25.36 27.65 -8.61
N MET A 29 -24.44 28.54 -8.25
CA MET A 29 -24.48 29.52 -7.14
C MET A 29 -25.40 29.28 -5.91
N ALA A 30 -24.77 29.13 -4.74
CA ALA A 30 -25.04 29.96 -3.55
C ALA A 30 -23.97 29.75 -2.46
N THR A 31 -23.44 30.84 -1.89
CA THR A 31 -22.81 30.83 -0.54
C THR A 31 -23.89 31.06 0.52
N PRO A 32 -23.72 30.57 1.75
CA PRO A 32 -23.32 31.53 2.80
C PRO A 32 -22.36 30.97 3.86
N ASP A 33 -21.92 31.91 4.68
CA ASP A 33 -21.03 31.82 5.85
C ASP A 33 -21.61 31.02 7.04
N THR A 34 -20.76 30.72 8.04
CA THR A 34 -21.00 30.81 9.51
C THR A 34 -20.35 29.68 10.34
N GLN A 35 -19.23 30.04 11.01
CA GLN A 35 -18.79 29.74 12.39
C GLN A 35 -18.83 28.30 13.00
N ALA A 36 -17.72 27.96 13.67
CA ALA A 36 -17.51 26.81 14.57
C ALA A 36 -18.10 27.08 16.00
N PRO A 37 -17.92 26.28 17.10
CA PRO A 37 -16.73 25.47 17.47
C PRO A 37 -16.93 24.19 18.36
N THR A 38 -15.81 23.63 18.84
CA THR A 38 -15.62 22.62 19.92
C THR A 38 -15.92 21.13 19.59
N ARG A 39 -15.23 20.12 20.15
CA ARG A 39 -14.21 20.08 21.22
C ARG A 39 -13.22 18.89 21.06
N SER A 40 -12.00 19.16 21.50
CA SER A 40 -10.84 18.30 21.76
C SER A 40 -11.07 17.07 22.67
N LEU A 41 -10.23 16.04 22.49
CA LEU A 41 -9.41 15.28 23.48
C LEU A 41 -8.58 14.27 22.65
N ILE A 42 -7.27 14.04 22.84
CA ILE A 42 -6.52 13.72 24.07
C ILE A 42 -5.11 14.35 24.05
N ASP A 43 -4.71 14.97 25.17
CA ASP A 43 -3.33 15.42 25.47
C ASP A 43 -2.42 14.26 25.92
N GLY A 44 -1.09 14.46 25.97
CA GLY A 44 -0.22 13.41 26.52
C GLY A 44 1.26 13.65 26.85
N TRP A 45 1.93 14.72 26.39
CA TRP A 45 3.34 15.00 26.75
C TRP A 45 3.66 16.50 26.90
N GLN A 46 3.45 17.02 28.12
CA GLN A 46 4.18 18.18 28.71
C GLN A 46 5.52 17.67 29.30
N ASP A 47 6.59 18.41 29.65
CA ASP A 47 6.97 19.85 29.65
C ASP A 47 8.52 19.93 29.81
N ASN A 48 9.29 21.03 29.70
CA ASN A 48 8.98 22.42 29.32
C ASN A 48 9.99 23.06 28.33
N PRO A 49 11.16 23.68 28.67
CA PRO A 49 11.55 24.87 27.89
C PRO A 49 13.00 25.01 27.41
N THR A 50 13.13 25.45 26.16
CA THR A 50 13.83 26.74 25.91
C THR A 50 13.12 27.56 24.84
N LYS A 51 12.31 28.53 25.27
CA LYS A 51 11.69 29.52 24.38
C LYS A 51 12.75 30.51 23.88
N ARG A 52 12.95 30.58 22.56
CA ARG A 52 13.03 31.88 21.86
C ARG A 52 12.37 31.77 20.49
N ARG A 53 11.10 32.17 20.43
CA ARG A 53 10.35 32.39 19.19
C ARG A 53 10.81 33.70 18.58
N LEU A 54 10.92 33.77 17.25
CA LEU A 54 10.41 34.90 16.47
C LEU A 54 10.39 34.56 14.96
N TRP A 55 9.20 34.18 14.49
CA TRP A 55 8.76 34.43 13.11
C TRP A 55 7.39 35.08 13.24
N ILE A 56 7.27 36.36 12.88
CA ILE A 56 6.00 37.00 12.52
C ILE A 56 6.25 38.35 11.81
N HIS A 57 5.53 38.52 10.71
CA HIS A 57 5.28 39.75 9.92
C HIS A 57 6.42 40.69 9.50
N LYS A 58 6.83 40.48 8.24
CA LYS A 58 7.27 41.53 7.30
C LYS A 58 6.22 42.64 7.19
N ALA A 59 6.49 43.81 7.76
CA ALA A 59 5.84 45.08 7.46
C ALA A 59 6.90 46.19 7.49
N ALA A 60 6.77 47.18 6.60
CA ALA A 60 7.82 48.19 6.40
C ALA A 60 7.86 49.22 7.52
N ASN A 61 9.03 49.44 8.13
CA ASN A 61 9.44 50.77 8.57
C ASN A 61 10.95 50.86 8.82
N ASN A 62 11.55 52.00 8.47
CA ASN A 62 12.95 52.31 8.75
C ASN A 62 13.17 52.51 10.25
N LYS A 63 14.09 51.74 10.86
CA LYS A 63 15.14 52.27 11.75
C LYS A 63 16.24 51.23 11.99
N HIS A 64 17.43 51.74 12.24
CA HIS A 64 18.63 50.95 12.50
C HIS A 64 18.49 50.13 13.79
N ASP A 65 18.81 48.84 13.70
CA ASP A 65 19.40 48.04 14.77
C ASP A 65 20.44 47.10 14.15
N GLU A 66 21.52 46.83 14.88
CA GLU A 66 22.78 46.31 14.30
C GLU A 66 22.77 44.80 13.98
N GLU A 67 22.37 44.44 12.76
CA GLU A 67 23.03 43.31 12.11
C GLU A 67 24.49 43.70 11.86
N ARG A 68 25.45 43.05 12.55
CA ARG A 68 26.88 43.11 12.21
C ARG A 68 27.17 42.30 10.94
N GLY A 69 26.52 42.68 9.84
CA GLY A 69 26.67 42.07 8.54
C GLY A 69 28.07 42.28 8.00
N VAL A 70 28.78 41.19 7.71
CA VAL A 70 30.05 41.23 6.96
C VAL A 70 29.76 41.79 5.57
N SER A 71 30.08 43.08 5.39
CA SER A 71 29.89 43.77 4.11
C SER A 71 30.63 43.03 2.99
N ILE A 72 29.92 42.76 1.89
CA ILE A 72 30.52 42.13 0.70
C ILE A 72 31.64 43.06 0.18
N PRO A 73 32.89 42.59 0.11
CA PRO A 73 33.98 43.41 -0.40
C PRO A 73 33.73 43.82 -1.86
N LYS A 74 33.97 45.10 -2.20
CA LYS A 74 34.03 45.56 -3.59
C LYS A 74 35.13 44.80 -4.35
N ALA A 75 34.98 44.68 -5.68
CA ALA A 75 35.90 43.95 -6.54
C ALA A 75 37.37 44.34 -6.32
N ASP A 76 37.65 45.63 -6.18
CA ASP A 76 38.99 46.17 -5.96
C ASP A 76 39.66 45.59 -4.68
N LYS A 77 38.88 45.44 -3.59
CA LYS A 77 39.38 44.82 -2.34
C LYS A 77 39.66 43.32 -2.50
N LEU A 78 38.95 42.63 -3.39
CA LEU A 78 39.22 41.22 -3.70
C LEU A 78 40.51 41.08 -4.53
N ASP A 79 40.79 42.03 -5.42
CA ASP A 79 42.04 42.06 -6.18
C ASP A 79 43.24 42.46 -5.30
N ASP A 80 43.08 43.37 -4.32
CA ASP A 80 44.09 43.64 -3.28
C ASP A 80 44.45 42.38 -2.48
N LEU A 81 43.44 41.59 -2.10
CA LEU A 81 43.64 40.31 -1.39
C LEU A 81 44.34 39.26 -2.26
N LEU A 82 44.20 39.31 -3.60
CA LEU A 82 44.98 38.46 -4.50
C LEU A 82 46.44 38.94 -4.59
N GLN A 83 46.69 40.25 -4.62
CA GLN A 83 48.06 40.79 -4.65
C GLN A 83 48.83 40.48 -3.36
N LYS A 84 48.15 40.50 -2.21
CA LYS A 84 48.71 40.16 -0.89
C LYS A 84 48.93 38.65 -0.69
N GLY A 85 48.61 37.80 -1.68
CA GLY A 85 48.81 36.36 -1.60
C GLY A 85 47.89 35.65 -0.59
N THR A 86 46.76 36.25 -0.21
CA THR A 86 45.81 35.62 0.72
C THR A 86 45.33 34.28 0.16
N SER A 87 45.23 33.25 1.00
CA SER A 87 44.71 31.95 0.57
C SER A 87 43.20 32.00 0.34
N THR A 88 42.68 31.12 -0.51
CA THR A 88 41.22 30.98 -0.70
C THR A 88 40.51 30.59 0.59
N ASP A 89 41.15 29.80 1.46
CA ASP A 89 40.65 29.47 2.80
C ASP A 89 40.58 30.71 3.71
N GLY A 90 41.62 31.55 3.70
CA GLY A 90 41.64 32.81 4.44
C GLY A 90 40.54 33.77 4.01
N VAL A 91 40.26 33.86 2.70
CA VAL A 91 39.13 34.67 2.18
C VAL A 91 37.77 34.03 2.50
N PHE A 92 37.67 32.71 2.60
CA PHE A 92 36.44 32.02 3.01
C PHE A 92 36.04 32.41 4.44
N LYS A 93 37.01 32.33 5.37
CA LYS A 93 36.87 32.74 6.78
C LYS A 93 36.64 34.25 6.95
N LEU A 94 37.35 35.07 6.16
CA LEU A 94 37.18 36.54 6.19
C LEU A 94 35.78 36.98 5.71
N LEU A 95 35.11 36.16 4.91
CA LEU A 95 33.72 36.34 4.50
C LEU A 95 32.70 35.69 5.47
N ALA A 96 33.18 35.15 6.60
CA ALA A 96 32.42 34.39 7.60
C ALA A 96 31.65 33.17 7.03
N LEU A 97 32.14 32.61 5.93
CA LEU A 97 31.51 31.45 5.26
C LEU A 97 31.81 30.12 5.95
N ASP A 98 32.77 30.07 6.87
CA ASP A 98 33.05 28.93 7.73
C ASP A 98 32.04 28.77 8.88
N ASN A 99 31.35 29.87 9.23
CA ASN A 99 30.33 29.90 10.29
C ASN A 99 28.91 30.15 9.73
N ALA A 100 28.74 30.14 8.41
CA ALA A 100 27.42 30.28 7.79
C ALA A 100 26.58 29.02 8.04
N ALA A 101 25.32 29.22 8.47
CA ALA A 101 24.34 28.16 8.67
C ALA A 101 23.76 27.66 7.32
N ASP A 102 22.58 27.05 7.35
CA ASP A 102 21.98 26.30 6.24
C ASP A 102 21.82 27.10 4.92
N ASP A 103 21.80 28.43 4.99
CA ASP A 103 21.61 29.34 3.84
C ASP A 103 22.89 29.66 3.04
N ILE A 104 24.05 29.04 3.31
CA ILE A 104 25.30 29.35 2.58
C ILE A 104 25.16 29.27 1.05
N LEU A 105 24.36 28.33 0.52
CA LEU A 105 24.16 28.19 -0.93
C LEU A 105 23.28 29.31 -1.54
N GLY A 106 22.61 30.12 -0.71
CA GLY A 106 21.95 31.37 -1.11
C GLY A 106 22.79 32.63 -0.82
N SER A 107 23.93 32.50 -0.14
CA SER A 107 24.73 33.63 0.35
C SER A 107 25.36 34.46 -0.80
N PRO A 108 25.15 35.79 -0.81
CA PRO A 108 25.91 36.70 -1.67
C PRO A 108 27.43 36.65 -1.43
N GLN A 109 27.85 36.41 -0.18
CA GLN A 109 29.26 36.26 0.19
C GLN A 109 29.89 35.03 -0.48
N LEU A 110 29.15 33.92 -0.63
CA LEU A 110 29.64 32.75 -1.37
C LEU A 110 29.90 33.08 -2.84
N ASN A 111 29.05 33.90 -3.48
CA ASN A 111 29.28 34.35 -4.86
C ASN A 111 30.53 35.25 -4.99
N ALA A 112 30.80 36.10 -4.00
CA ALA A 112 32.03 36.87 -3.92
C ALA A 112 33.26 35.95 -3.77
N TRP A 113 33.18 34.93 -2.91
CA TRP A 113 34.23 33.93 -2.73
C TRP A 113 34.48 33.10 -4.00
N ILE A 114 33.44 32.64 -4.69
CA ILE A 114 33.57 31.92 -5.97
C ILE A 114 34.25 32.80 -7.02
N SER A 115 33.97 34.11 -7.02
CA SER A 115 34.61 35.07 -7.91
C SER A 115 36.10 35.26 -7.58
N TYR A 116 36.45 35.31 -6.28
CA TYR A 116 37.84 35.29 -5.82
C TYR A 116 38.57 34.02 -6.23
N MET A 117 37.99 32.85 -5.93
CA MET A 117 38.53 31.52 -6.25
C MET A 117 38.85 31.38 -7.74
N LYS A 118 37.95 31.83 -8.63
CA LYS A 118 38.21 31.83 -10.09
C LYS A 118 39.46 32.64 -10.45
N ARG A 119 39.60 33.86 -9.91
CA ARG A 119 40.76 34.73 -10.15
C ARG A 119 42.05 34.16 -9.55
N PHE A 120 41.97 33.58 -8.35
CA PHE A 120 43.07 32.86 -7.70
C PHE A 120 43.56 31.69 -8.57
N ASN A 121 42.64 30.86 -9.08
CA ASN A 121 42.96 29.70 -9.91
C ASN A 121 43.56 30.08 -11.28
N SER A 122 43.18 31.23 -11.85
CA SER A 122 43.80 31.75 -13.07
C SER A 122 45.25 32.21 -12.86
N LYS A 123 45.59 32.70 -11.67
CA LYS A 123 46.97 33.07 -11.29
C LYS A 123 47.79 31.90 -10.76
N ASN A 124 47.15 30.85 -10.24
CA ASN A 124 47.78 29.66 -9.65
C ASN A 124 47.38 28.38 -10.42
N PRO A 125 47.81 28.21 -11.68
CA PRO A 125 47.33 27.13 -12.54
C PRO A 125 47.69 25.71 -12.05
N THR A 126 48.76 25.59 -11.27
CA THR A 126 49.26 24.33 -10.67
C THR A 126 48.63 24.01 -9.31
N ASN A 127 48.06 24.99 -8.61
CA ASN A 127 47.45 24.83 -7.28
C ASN A 127 46.07 25.49 -7.25
N LYS A 128 45.11 24.85 -7.93
CA LYS A 128 43.74 25.36 -8.06
C LYS A 128 42.90 24.95 -6.86
N ALA A 129 42.29 25.93 -6.21
CA ALA A 129 41.22 25.71 -5.25
C ALA A 129 39.93 25.19 -5.94
N SER A 130 39.09 24.50 -5.19
CA SER A 130 37.83 23.95 -5.67
C SER A 130 36.71 24.26 -4.67
N LEU A 131 35.55 24.68 -5.18
CA LEU A 131 34.39 25.02 -4.35
C LEU A 131 34.00 23.84 -3.46
N ILE A 132 33.83 22.65 -4.06
CA ILE A 132 33.45 21.46 -3.29
C ILE A 132 34.57 20.98 -2.36
N ALA A 133 35.84 21.18 -2.74
CA ALA A 133 36.97 20.86 -1.87
C ALA A 133 36.90 21.68 -0.57
N THR A 134 36.73 23.00 -0.70
CA THR A 134 36.59 23.94 0.43
C THR A 134 35.33 23.66 1.25
N LEU A 135 34.15 23.52 0.63
CA LEU A 135 32.90 23.31 1.37
C LEU A 135 32.94 22.04 2.22
N THR A 136 33.42 20.92 1.68
CA THR A 136 33.52 19.68 2.47
C THR A 136 34.58 19.77 3.57
N ALA A 137 35.64 20.58 3.38
CA ALA A 137 36.69 20.75 4.39
C ALA A 137 36.21 21.55 5.62
N HIS A 138 35.25 22.47 5.44
CA HIS A 138 34.66 23.25 6.54
C HIS A 138 33.43 22.57 7.16
N TYR A 139 32.57 21.95 6.36
CA TYR A 139 31.29 21.40 6.83
C TYR A 139 31.24 19.88 7.00
N GLY A 140 32.17 19.14 6.36
CA GLY A 140 32.04 17.70 6.18
C GLY A 140 30.93 17.31 5.18
N ASP A 141 30.97 16.06 4.73
CA ASP A 141 30.05 15.52 3.73
C ASP A 141 28.58 15.49 4.21
N GLU A 142 28.35 15.08 5.46
CA GLU A 142 27.02 14.98 6.09
C GLU A 142 26.27 16.31 6.10
N ALA A 143 26.85 17.35 6.70
CA ALA A 143 26.19 18.65 6.85
C ALA A 143 26.03 19.34 5.49
N LEU A 144 27.06 19.27 4.63
CA LEU A 144 26.98 19.82 3.28
C LEU A 144 25.86 19.16 2.46
N ALA A 145 25.67 17.84 2.56
CA ALA A 145 24.57 17.15 1.91
C ALA A 145 23.18 17.59 2.45
N LYS A 146 23.05 17.85 3.75
CA LYS A 146 21.83 18.42 4.36
C LYS A 146 21.53 19.82 3.79
N MET A 147 22.54 20.70 3.75
CA MET A 147 22.42 22.06 3.19
C MET A 147 22.04 22.05 1.70
N ILE A 148 22.63 21.14 0.92
CA ILE A 148 22.30 20.93 -0.50
C ILE A 148 20.83 20.54 -0.69
N GLU A 149 20.32 19.57 0.08
CA GLU A 149 18.92 19.13 -0.02
C GLU A 149 17.92 20.15 0.55
N ALA A 150 18.31 21.00 1.49
CA ALA A 150 17.54 22.16 1.91
C ALA A 150 17.45 23.20 0.77
N ALA A 151 18.59 23.61 0.22
CA ALA A 151 18.66 24.58 -0.88
C ALA A 151 17.96 24.10 -2.16
N LYS A 152 17.95 22.78 -2.44
CA LYS A 152 17.18 22.19 -3.56
C LYS A 152 15.67 22.42 -3.47
N LYS A 153 15.11 22.71 -2.29
CA LYS A 153 13.67 23.00 -2.09
C LYS A 153 13.33 24.47 -2.36
N VAL A 154 14.31 25.37 -2.43
CA VAL A 154 14.12 26.80 -2.65
C VAL A 154 14.34 27.13 -4.13
N PRO A 155 13.34 27.64 -4.88
CA PRO A 155 13.44 27.78 -6.34
C PRO A 155 14.65 28.60 -6.84
N THR A 156 15.06 29.63 -6.09
CA THR A 156 16.17 30.53 -6.47
C THR A 156 17.55 29.90 -6.31
N THR A 157 17.74 28.97 -5.36
CA THR A 157 19.03 28.30 -5.12
C THR A 157 19.08 26.88 -5.68
N ALA A 158 17.93 26.27 -6.01
CA ALA A 158 17.84 24.88 -6.46
C ALA A 158 18.72 24.54 -7.68
N GLY A 159 18.88 25.46 -8.64
CA GLY A 159 19.77 25.26 -9.78
C GLY A 159 21.25 25.17 -9.38
N PHE A 160 21.69 26.02 -8.45
CA PHE A 160 23.05 26.01 -7.91
C PHE A 160 23.27 24.81 -6.99
N ALA A 161 22.33 24.51 -6.10
CA ALA A 161 22.40 23.36 -5.21
C ALA A 161 22.50 22.02 -5.96
N LYS A 162 21.76 21.84 -7.07
CA LYS A 162 21.91 20.67 -7.97
C LYS A 162 23.31 20.57 -8.57
N ARG A 163 23.93 21.69 -8.92
CA ARG A 163 25.31 21.71 -9.41
C ARG A 163 26.31 21.31 -8.32
N VAL A 164 26.18 21.87 -7.10
CA VAL A 164 27.05 21.51 -5.97
C VAL A 164 26.87 20.04 -5.59
N GLN A 165 25.65 19.48 -5.68
CA GLN A 165 25.41 18.03 -5.51
C GLN A 165 26.18 17.20 -6.54
N THR A 166 26.19 17.60 -7.81
CA THR A 166 26.96 16.93 -8.85
C THR A 166 28.46 17.03 -8.58
N GLU A 167 28.98 18.19 -8.17
CA GLU A 167 30.40 18.35 -7.81
C GLU A 167 30.79 17.49 -6.58
N LEU A 168 29.88 17.31 -5.61
CA LEU A 168 30.06 16.40 -4.46
C LEU A 168 30.11 14.92 -4.88
N VAL A 169 29.15 14.48 -5.68
CA VAL A 169 29.11 13.11 -6.20
C VAL A 169 30.34 12.78 -7.04
N GLN A 170 30.75 13.70 -7.93
CA GLN A 170 31.96 13.52 -8.74
C GLN A 170 33.24 13.46 -7.89
N ARG A 171 33.32 14.22 -6.79
CA ARG A 171 34.45 14.10 -5.84
C ARG A 171 34.56 12.68 -5.28
N TRP A 172 33.47 12.09 -4.79
CA TRP A 172 33.48 10.72 -4.26
C TRP A 172 33.78 9.67 -5.32
N LEU A 173 33.31 9.86 -6.57
CA LEU A 173 33.62 8.95 -7.69
C LEU A 173 35.11 9.00 -8.06
N VAL A 174 35.70 10.19 -8.17
CA VAL A 174 37.14 10.35 -8.48
C VAL A 174 38.03 9.83 -7.35
N ALA A 175 37.58 9.93 -6.09
CA ALA A 175 38.25 9.35 -4.94
C ALA A 175 38.13 7.80 -4.87
N GLY A 176 37.32 7.18 -5.74
CA GLY A 176 37.12 5.72 -5.73
C GLY A 176 36.35 5.22 -4.50
N GLU A 177 35.56 6.10 -3.87
CA GLU A 177 34.75 5.72 -2.72
C GLU A 177 33.73 4.63 -3.11
N THR A 178 33.31 3.83 -2.12
CA THR A 178 32.23 2.84 -2.34
C THR A 178 30.88 3.40 -1.88
N PRO A 179 29.75 2.90 -2.40
CA PRO A 179 28.44 3.30 -1.89
C PRO A 179 28.26 3.03 -0.38
N ASP A 180 28.91 2.00 0.15
CA ASP A 180 28.92 1.68 1.58
C ASP A 180 29.75 2.68 2.41
N LYS A 181 30.81 3.26 1.82
CA LYS A 181 31.63 4.31 2.46
C LYS A 181 30.97 5.69 2.37
N VAL A 182 30.33 6.03 1.24
CA VAL A 182 29.52 7.26 1.13
C VAL A 182 28.31 7.24 2.06
N PHE A 183 27.71 6.07 2.30
CA PHE A 183 26.64 5.93 3.30
C PHE A 183 27.09 6.38 4.71
N ALA A 184 28.30 5.99 5.12
CA ALA A 184 28.90 6.39 6.39
C ALA A 184 29.40 7.86 6.40
N LEU A 185 29.94 8.38 5.29
CA LEU A 185 30.29 9.81 5.17
C LEU A 185 29.06 10.72 5.35
N LEU A 186 27.87 10.23 5.02
CA LEU A 186 26.59 10.91 5.19
C LEU A 186 25.88 10.59 6.53
N LYS A 187 26.54 9.83 7.42
CA LYS A 187 26.05 9.30 8.71
C LYS A 187 24.68 8.64 8.63
N LEU A 188 24.42 7.92 7.55
CA LEU A 188 23.16 7.18 7.37
C LEU A 188 23.13 5.87 8.16
N ASP A 189 24.29 5.38 8.61
CA ASP A 189 24.46 4.25 9.53
C ASP A 189 24.12 4.58 10.98
N GLU A 190 24.29 5.85 11.40
CA GLU A 190 23.84 6.33 12.72
C GLU A 190 22.31 6.57 12.79
N ALA A 191 21.61 6.60 11.66
CA ALA A 191 20.22 7.03 11.58
C ALA A 191 19.17 6.00 12.05
N GLY A 192 19.54 4.70 12.09
CA GLY A 192 18.65 3.59 12.48
C GLY A 192 17.28 3.63 11.79
N ALA A 193 16.20 3.41 12.57
CA ALA A 193 14.82 3.49 12.07
C ALA A 193 14.44 4.86 11.44
N GLY A 194 15.18 5.92 11.78
CA GLY A 194 15.03 7.26 11.19
C GLY A 194 15.71 7.46 9.83
N LEU A 195 16.32 6.41 9.24
CA LEU A 195 17.08 6.49 7.99
C LEU A 195 16.37 7.28 6.89
N PHE A 196 15.16 6.90 6.49
CA PHE A 196 14.48 7.54 5.36
C PHE A 196 14.07 9.00 5.65
N ALA A 197 14.00 9.42 6.92
CA ALA A 197 13.77 10.82 7.27
C ALA A 197 15.01 11.71 7.03
N GLN A 198 16.21 11.12 6.88
CA GLN A 198 17.43 11.85 6.58
C GLN A 198 17.44 12.31 5.10
N PRO A 199 17.50 13.62 4.80
CA PRO A 199 17.54 14.09 3.43
C PRO A 199 18.75 13.58 2.64
N GLN A 200 19.87 13.27 3.31
CA GLN A 200 21.07 12.72 2.66
C GLN A 200 20.84 11.37 1.96
N VAL A 201 19.77 10.63 2.27
CA VAL A 201 19.40 9.40 1.54
C VAL A 201 19.16 9.68 0.06
N VAL A 202 18.67 10.88 -0.30
CA VAL A 202 18.51 11.31 -1.70
C VAL A 202 19.87 11.47 -2.38
N THR A 203 20.85 12.08 -1.70
CA THR A 203 22.22 12.23 -2.18
C THR A 203 22.91 10.87 -2.33
N TRP A 204 22.74 9.96 -1.37
CA TRP A 204 23.25 8.60 -1.44
C TRP A 204 22.63 7.79 -2.59
N ALA A 205 21.32 7.90 -2.80
CA ALA A 205 20.64 7.23 -3.91
C ALA A 205 21.16 7.72 -5.28
N LYS A 206 21.35 9.04 -5.44
CA LYS A 206 21.99 9.60 -6.64
C LYS A 206 23.43 9.11 -6.81
N TYR A 207 24.21 9.06 -5.73
CA TYR A 207 25.58 8.56 -5.78
C TYR A 207 25.63 7.09 -6.24
N MET A 208 24.73 6.25 -5.74
CA MET A 208 24.60 4.85 -6.16
C MET A 208 24.38 4.72 -7.68
N ASP A 209 23.53 5.57 -8.27
CA ASP A 209 23.27 5.55 -9.72
C ASP A 209 24.49 5.93 -10.54
N ASP A 210 25.17 7.03 -10.18
CA ASP A 210 26.36 7.48 -10.88
C ASP A 210 27.54 6.49 -10.68
N PHE A 211 27.67 5.88 -9.49
CA PHE A 211 28.64 4.81 -9.20
C PHE A 211 28.39 3.56 -10.05
N ASN A 212 27.14 3.10 -10.13
CA ASN A 212 26.75 1.94 -10.93
C ASN A 212 26.94 2.18 -12.44
N MET A 213 26.84 3.42 -12.89
CA MET A 213 27.12 3.81 -14.27
C MET A 213 28.62 3.80 -14.57
N ALA A 214 29.44 4.31 -13.65
CA ALA A 214 30.90 4.35 -13.77
C ALA A 214 31.58 2.98 -13.55
N ASN A 215 30.99 2.08 -12.77
CA ASN A 215 31.59 0.80 -12.36
C ASN A 215 30.70 -0.40 -12.71
N PRO A 216 30.54 -0.78 -14.00
CA PRO A 216 29.53 -1.76 -14.39
C PRO A 216 29.67 -3.16 -13.81
N GLU A 217 30.91 -3.59 -13.52
CA GLU A 217 31.25 -4.89 -12.95
C GLU A 217 31.05 -4.97 -11.42
N SER A 218 30.86 -3.82 -10.76
CA SER A 218 30.68 -3.71 -9.30
C SER A 218 29.31 -3.15 -8.91
N LYS A 219 28.32 -3.29 -9.80
CA LYS A 219 26.97 -2.78 -9.57
C LYS A 219 26.32 -3.40 -8.33
N THR A 220 25.68 -2.55 -7.54
CA THR A 220 24.82 -2.96 -6.42
C THR A 220 23.51 -2.17 -6.46
N THR A 221 22.54 -2.53 -5.63
CA THR A 221 21.25 -1.83 -5.52
C THR A 221 21.10 -1.17 -4.16
N LEU A 222 20.17 -0.22 -4.03
CA LEU A 222 19.88 0.42 -2.76
C LEU A 222 19.37 -0.63 -1.77
N PHE A 223 18.46 -1.51 -2.20
CA PHE A 223 17.99 -2.61 -1.37
C PHE A 223 19.12 -3.56 -0.96
N SER A 224 20.02 -3.95 -1.86
CA SER A 224 21.13 -4.86 -1.53
C SER A 224 22.12 -4.25 -0.54
N ALA A 225 22.36 -2.93 -0.59
CA ALA A 225 23.17 -2.24 0.40
C ALA A 225 22.46 -2.13 1.77
N LEU A 226 21.14 -1.89 1.78
CA LEU A 226 20.35 -1.83 3.02
C LEU A 226 20.15 -3.22 3.66
N LYS A 227 19.87 -4.27 2.87
CA LYS A 227 19.72 -5.67 3.33
C LYS A 227 20.94 -6.17 4.10
N LYS A 228 22.15 -5.71 3.76
CA LYS A 228 23.38 -6.03 4.52
C LYS A 228 23.41 -5.42 5.92
N ARG A 229 22.76 -4.26 6.11
CA ARG A 229 22.79 -3.46 7.36
C ARG A 229 21.65 -3.83 8.29
N TYR A 230 20.48 -4.12 7.74
CA TYR A 230 19.30 -4.64 8.44
C TYR A 230 19.19 -6.17 8.31
N LYS A 231 20.32 -6.87 8.29
CA LYS A 231 20.38 -8.32 7.98
C LYS A 231 19.55 -9.16 8.94
N ASP A 232 19.67 -8.85 10.24
CA ASP A 232 18.97 -9.58 11.31
C ASP A 232 17.59 -8.96 11.61
N GLU A 233 17.20 -7.93 10.84
CA GLU A 233 16.01 -7.08 11.03
C GLU A 233 15.30 -6.74 9.70
N GLU A 234 15.16 -7.71 8.78
CA GLU A 234 14.51 -7.47 7.48
C GLU A 234 13.07 -6.97 7.63
N ALA A 235 12.34 -7.43 8.66
CA ALA A 235 11.01 -6.94 9.01
C ALA A 235 11.02 -5.44 9.37
N THR A 236 12.00 -4.98 10.16
CA THR A 236 12.18 -3.56 10.49
C THR A 236 12.39 -2.74 9.21
N LEU A 237 13.25 -3.20 8.29
CA LEU A 237 13.48 -2.53 7.01
C LEU A 237 12.21 -2.46 6.14
N VAL A 238 11.41 -3.53 6.10
CA VAL A 238 10.10 -3.53 5.41
C VAL A 238 9.14 -2.50 6.01
N GLN A 239 9.03 -2.44 7.34
CA GLN A 239 8.15 -1.45 8.00
C GLN A 239 8.64 -0.01 7.81
N MET A 240 9.96 0.22 7.82
CA MET A 240 10.55 1.52 7.48
C MET A 240 10.21 1.96 6.05
N LEU A 241 10.21 1.03 5.09
CA LEU A 241 9.83 1.30 3.70
C LEU A 241 8.32 1.61 3.57
N ILE A 242 7.46 0.85 4.23
CA ILE A 242 6.01 1.09 4.28
C ILE A 242 5.69 2.47 4.90
N ALA A 243 6.46 2.90 5.91
CA ALA A 243 6.34 4.24 6.48
C ALA A 243 6.85 5.32 5.52
N ALA A 244 8.01 5.11 4.89
CA ALA A 244 8.61 6.04 3.94
C ALA A 244 7.79 6.22 2.65
N GLU A 245 7.02 5.23 2.23
CA GLU A 245 6.12 5.31 1.07
C GLU A 245 4.94 6.29 1.30
N LYS A 246 4.49 6.44 2.56
CA LYS A 246 3.40 7.35 2.95
C LYS A 246 3.82 8.83 2.99
N VAL A 247 5.13 9.11 2.96
CA VAL A 247 5.66 10.48 3.07
C VAL A 247 6.11 10.97 1.67
N PRO A 248 5.54 12.08 1.14
CA PRO A 248 5.77 12.49 -0.25
C PRO A 248 7.24 12.71 -0.65
N SER A 249 8.08 13.20 0.27
CA SER A 249 9.51 13.43 0.00
C SER A 249 10.36 12.15 -0.10
N THR A 250 9.85 11.02 0.42
CA THR A 250 10.57 9.74 0.48
C THR A 250 9.93 8.66 -0.37
N LYS A 251 8.66 8.83 -0.76
CA LYS A 251 7.89 7.89 -1.60
C LYS A 251 8.68 7.34 -2.79
N GLY A 252 9.31 8.22 -3.59
CA GLY A 252 10.07 7.80 -4.77
C GLY A 252 11.25 6.87 -4.46
N ILE A 253 11.93 7.05 -3.32
CA ILE A 253 13.02 6.17 -2.88
C ILE A 253 12.45 4.88 -2.28
N ALA A 254 11.40 4.97 -1.46
CA ALA A 254 10.74 3.81 -0.88
C ALA A 254 10.24 2.85 -1.97
N THR A 255 9.46 3.35 -2.94
CA THR A 255 8.94 2.58 -4.08
C THR A 255 10.07 1.95 -4.91
N ARG A 256 11.19 2.66 -5.11
CA ARG A 256 12.37 2.09 -5.79
C ARG A 256 12.97 0.93 -4.99
N VAL A 257 13.20 1.10 -3.69
CA VAL A 257 13.79 0.06 -2.83
C VAL A 257 12.85 -1.14 -2.72
N GLN A 258 11.53 -0.93 -2.60
CA GLN A 258 10.51 -1.98 -2.61
C GLN A 258 10.47 -2.75 -3.94
N ALA A 259 10.69 -2.08 -5.09
CA ALA A 259 10.79 -2.74 -6.39
C ALA A 259 12.08 -3.58 -6.52
N GLU A 260 13.22 -3.06 -6.03
CA GLU A 260 14.49 -3.80 -5.95
C GLU A 260 14.37 -5.02 -5.00
N GLN A 261 13.69 -4.85 -3.86
CA GLN A 261 13.36 -5.90 -2.89
C GLN A 261 12.48 -6.99 -3.48
N THR A 262 11.36 -6.61 -4.11
CA THR A 262 10.44 -7.52 -4.80
C THR A 262 11.17 -8.36 -5.84
N LYS A 263 12.02 -7.72 -6.65
CA LYS A 263 12.82 -8.42 -7.67
C LYS A 263 13.80 -9.41 -7.03
N LEU A 264 14.47 -9.03 -5.94
CA LEU A 264 15.41 -9.93 -5.26
C LEU A 264 14.68 -11.12 -4.63
N TRP A 265 13.58 -10.89 -3.92
CA TRP A 265 12.74 -11.96 -3.34
C TRP A 265 12.25 -12.96 -4.39
N LEU A 266 11.77 -12.50 -5.55
CA LEU A 266 11.39 -13.37 -6.67
C LEU A 266 12.57 -14.16 -7.26
N THR A 267 13.79 -13.59 -7.24
CA THR A 267 14.99 -14.24 -7.78
C THR A 267 15.59 -15.25 -6.79
N GLU A 268 15.54 -14.95 -5.50
CA GLU A 268 15.96 -15.82 -4.39
C GLU A 268 14.91 -16.90 -4.06
N GLY A 269 13.72 -16.87 -4.70
CA GLY A 269 12.66 -17.85 -4.48
C GLY A 269 11.98 -17.73 -3.12
N LYS A 270 11.93 -16.52 -2.53
CA LYS A 270 11.32 -16.28 -1.22
C LYS A 270 9.82 -16.58 -1.25
N GLU A 271 9.34 -17.46 -0.37
CA GLU A 271 7.96 -17.96 -0.48
C GLU A 271 6.92 -16.85 -0.21
N PRO A 272 5.75 -16.90 -0.89
CA PRO A 272 4.64 -16.01 -0.59
C PRO A 272 4.24 -15.98 0.89
N LEU A 273 4.37 -17.10 1.61
CA LEU A 273 4.04 -17.19 3.03
C LEU A 273 4.94 -16.29 3.91
N ASP A 274 6.23 -16.21 3.59
CA ASP A 274 7.19 -15.39 4.34
C ASP A 274 6.99 -13.91 4.03
N VAL A 275 6.74 -13.58 2.76
CA VAL A 275 6.45 -12.19 2.34
C VAL A 275 5.13 -11.71 2.95
N PHE A 276 4.13 -12.58 3.14
CA PHE A 276 2.87 -12.25 3.82
C PHE A 276 3.12 -11.77 5.25
N LYS A 277 3.97 -12.48 6.01
CA LYS A 277 4.37 -12.11 7.38
C LYS A 277 5.22 -10.85 7.43
N LEU A 278 6.20 -10.70 6.54
CA LEU A 278 7.05 -9.51 6.49
C LEU A 278 6.25 -8.21 6.27
N LEU A 279 5.14 -8.30 5.55
CA LEU A 279 4.20 -7.20 5.32
C LEU A 279 3.17 -7.02 6.46
N GLY A 280 3.21 -7.85 7.52
CA GLY A 280 2.27 -7.83 8.65
C GLY A 280 0.82 -8.18 8.29
N LEU A 281 0.62 -8.93 7.20
CA LEU A 281 -0.73 -9.21 6.66
C LEU A 281 -1.50 -10.26 7.48
N ASP A 282 -0.81 -11.04 8.30
CA ASP A 282 -1.37 -12.00 9.25
C ASP A 282 -2.06 -11.34 10.46
N GLU A 283 -1.72 -10.09 10.78
CA GLU A 283 -2.33 -9.34 11.88
C GLU A 283 -3.55 -8.49 11.46
N VAL A 284 -3.80 -8.32 10.16
CA VAL A 284 -4.88 -7.43 9.63
C VAL A 284 -6.29 -7.99 9.89
N GLY A 285 -6.43 -9.32 9.99
CA GLY A 285 -7.72 -9.97 10.24
C GLY A 285 -8.75 -9.73 9.14
N LEU A 286 -10.01 -9.49 9.51
CA LEU A 286 -11.14 -9.52 8.57
C LEU A 286 -11.14 -8.41 7.50
N THR A 287 -10.37 -7.33 7.69
CA THR A 287 -10.28 -6.22 6.72
C THR A 287 -9.19 -6.41 5.67
N LEU A 288 -8.54 -7.58 5.63
CA LEU A 288 -7.37 -7.88 4.78
C LEU A 288 -7.51 -7.45 3.31
N LEU A 289 -8.66 -7.68 2.69
CA LEU A 289 -8.89 -7.35 1.27
C LEU A 289 -8.83 -5.85 0.97
N ASN A 290 -9.05 -4.98 1.97
CA ASN A 290 -8.92 -3.52 1.83
C ASN A 290 -7.47 -3.03 1.95
N SER A 291 -6.51 -3.90 2.30
CA SER A 291 -5.11 -3.51 2.43
C SER A 291 -4.44 -3.37 1.06
N PRO A 292 -3.83 -2.22 0.73
CA PRO A 292 -3.05 -2.08 -0.51
C PRO A 292 -1.81 -3.00 -0.50
N LEU A 293 -1.25 -3.28 0.69
CA LEU A 293 -0.16 -4.25 0.86
C LEU A 293 -0.62 -5.68 0.54
N PHE A 294 -1.88 -6.03 0.82
CA PHE A 294 -2.44 -7.32 0.42
C PHE A 294 -2.52 -7.41 -1.11
N SER A 295 -3.03 -6.39 -1.80
CA SER A 295 -3.06 -6.36 -3.28
C SER A 295 -1.66 -6.45 -3.90
N ALA A 296 -0.65 -5.81 -3.30
CA ALA A 296 0.75 -5.94 -3.71
C ALA A 296 1.30 -7.37 -3.48
N TRP A 297 1.01 -7.97 -2.33
CA TRP A 297 1.39 -9.36 -2.01
C TRP A 297 0.70 -10.40 -2.91
N VAL A 298 -0.57 -10.18 -3.26
CA VAL A 298 -1.29 -11.02 -4.22
C VAL A 298 -0.59 -10.99 -5.57
N LYS A 299 -0.16 -9.80 -6.04
CA LYS A 299 0.63 -9.67 -7.26
C LYS A 299 1.99 -10.37 -7.16
N TYR A 300 2.70 -10.20 -6.03
CA TYR A 300 3.93 -10.94 -5.75
C TYR A 300 3.72 -12.45 -5.89
N THR A 301 2.64 -12.97 -5.32
CA THR A 301 2.27 -14.39 -5.38
C THR A 301 1.97 -14.85 -6.81
N ASP A 302 1.24 -14.06 -7.58
CA ASP A 302 0.95 -14.37 -8.99
C ASP A 302 2.23 -14.34 -9.85
N ASP A 303 3.17 -13.42 -9.60
CA ASP A 303 4.45 -13.35 -10.32
C ASP A 303 5.42 -14.46 -9.88
N PHE A 304 5.48 -14.79 -8.59
CA PHE A 304 6.22 -15.95 -8.05
C PHE A 304 5.76 -17.25 -8.73
N ARG A 305 4.44 -17.46 -8.86
CA ARG A 305 3.88 -18.66 -9.51
C ARG A 305 4.15 -18.75 -11.01
N LYS A 306 4.37 -17.61 -11.69
CA LYS A 306 4.82 -17.58 -13.10
C LYS A 306 6.30 -17.93 -13.25
N ILE A 307 7.12 -17.63 -12.25
CA ILE A 307 8.56 -17.98 -12.25
C ILE A 307 8.73 -19.45 -11.83
N HIS A 308 8.04 -19.87 -10.77
CA HIS A 308 8.10 -21.21 -10.18
C HIS A 308 6.89 -22.05 -10.59
N TYR A 309 6.79 -22.35 -11.90
CA TYR A 309 5.69 -23.14 -12.47
C TYR A 309 5.45 -24.46 -11.74
N GLY A 310 4.17 -24.82 -11.57
CA GLY A 310 3.75 -26.05 -10.88
C GLY A 310 3.70 -25.94 -9.35
N THR A 311 4.13 -24.81 -8.75
CA THR A 311 4.02 -24.63 -7.30
C THR A 311 2.57 -24.64 -6.81
N LYS A 312 2.36 -25.23 -5.64
CA LYS A 312 1.08 -25.25 -4.90
C LYS A 312 0.91 -24.04 -3.97
N LEU A 313 1.89 -23.13 -3.93
CA LEU A 313 1.85 -21.88 -3.15
C LEU A 313 0.94 -20.85 -3.82
N THR A 314 -0.37 -21.11 -3.78
CA THR A 314 -1.40 -20.19 -4.27
C THR A 314 -1.72 -19.12 -3.23
N THR A 315 -2.37 -18.06 -3.68
CA THR A 315 -2.90 -16.99 -2.84
C THR A 315 -3.84 -17.58 -1.78
N ILE A 316 -4.79 -18.41 -2.19
CA ILE A 316 -5.71 -19.06 -1.26
C ILE A 316 -5.02 -20.08 -0.33
N ALA A 317 -4.00 -20.81 -0.80
CA ALA A 317 -3.26 -21.76 0.04
C ALA A 317 -2.49 -21.08 1.17
N THR A 318 -2.00 -19.86 0.94
CA THR A 318 -1.37 -19.04 1.98
C THR A 318 -2.41 -18.52 2.98
N LEU A 319 -3.54 -18.00 2.50
CA LEU A 319 -4.63 -17.53 3.38
C LEU A 319 -5.13 -18.65 4.32
N ARG A 320 -5.27 -19.88 3.80
CA ARG A 320 -5.70 -21.07 4.58
C ARG A 320 -4.68 -21.55 5.62
N LYS A 321 -3.53 -20.87 5.78
CA LYS A 321 -2.62 -21.04 6.94
C LYS A 321 -3.01 -20.20 8.15
N TYR A 322 -3.75 -19.11 7.95
CA TYR A 322 -4.13 -18.14 8.99
C TYR A 322 -5.64 -18.11 9.25
N TYR A 323 -6.45 -18.35 8.21
CA TYR A 323 -7.90 -18.37 8.30
C TYR A 323 -8.41 -19.80 8.09
N ASP A 324 -9.30 -20.25 8.96
CA ASP A 324 -10.12 -21.43 8.66
C ASP A 324 -11.07 -21.16 7.48
N ASP A 325 -11.60 -22.23 6.88
CA ASP A 325 -12.47 -22.12 5.69
C ASP A 325 -13.78 -21.32 5.98
N TYR A 326 -14.21 -21.17 7.24
CA TYR A 326 -15.39 -20.39 7.64
C TYR A 326 -15.10 -18.87 7.67
N ASN A 327 -14.05 -18.48 8.38
CA ASN A 327 -13.60 -17.10 8.49
C ASN A 327 -13.10 -16.58 7.13
N LEU A 328 -12.41 -17.42 6.35
CA LEU A 328 -12.00 -17.09 4.99
C LEU A 328 -13.21 -16.86 4.07
N ALA A 329 -14.21 -17.74 4.10
CA ALA A 329 -15.43 -17.52 3.33
C ALA A 329 -16.14 -16.22 3.73
N LYS A 330 -16.14 -15.86 5.03
CA LYS A 330 -16.69 -14.58 5.49
C LYS A 330 -15.95 -13.37 4.91
N VAL A 331 -14.61 -13.35 4.99
CA VAL A 331 -13.77 -12.29 4.40
C VAL A 331 -14.05 -12.12 2.91
N LEU A 332 -14.21 -13.23 2.18
CA LEU A 332 -14.50 -13.20 0.74
C LEU A 332 -15.90 -12.66 0.43
N VAL A 333 -16.93 -13.03 1.20
CA VAL A 333 -18.28 -12.46 1.01
C VAL A 333 -18.32 -10.98 1.33
N ASP A 334 -17.72 -10.57 2.46
CA ASP A 334 -17.65 -9.16 2.84
C ASP A 334 -16.90 -8.35 1.77
N GLY A 335 -15.84 -8.92 1.16
CA GLY A 335 -15.12 -8.32 0.04
C GLY A 335 -15.83 -8.34 -1.33
N MET A 336 -16.86 -9.18 -1.50
CA MET A 336 -17.74 -9.17 -2.69
C MET A 336 -18.97 -8.26 -2.52
N ALA A 337 -19.18 -7.69 -1.33
CA ALA A 337 -20.30 -6.79 -1.08
C ALA A 337 -20.22 -5.53 -1.97
N SER A 338 -21.38 -5.07 -2.47
CA SER A 338 -21.48 -3.90 -3.36
C SER A 338 -21.00 -2.59 -2.73
N THR A 339 -20.83 -2.55 -1.41
CA THR A 339 -20.21 -1.45 -0.66
C THR A 339 -18.70 -1.32 -0.88
N TYR A 340 -18.04 -2.35 -1.44
CA TYR A 340 -16.59 -2.40 -1.65
C TYR A 340 -16.25 -2.83 -3.09
N PRO A 341 -16.62 -2.03 -4.12
CA PRO A 341 -16.40 -2.39 -5.53
C PRO A 341 -14.92 -2.64 -5.87
N GLN A 342 -13.99 -1.98 -5.18
CA GLN A 342 -12.55 -2.15 -5.35
C GLN A 342 -12.03 -3.53 -4.94
N THR A 343 -12.69 -4.22 -3.99
CA THR A 343 -12.29 -5.57 -3.55
C THR A 343 -13.01 -6.68 -4.32
N ALA A 344 -14.18 -6.39 -4.90
CA ALA A 344 -15.07 -7.40 -5.47
C ALA A 344 -14.40 -8.33 -6.50
N SER A 345 -13.61 -7.80 -7.43
CA SER A 345 -12.91 -8.63 -8.44
C SER A 345 -11.92 -9.61 -7.82
N LEU A 346 -11.12 -9.15 -6.86
CA LEU A 346 -10.15 -9.99 -6.14
C LEU A 346 -10.86 -11.02 -5.26
N ALA A 347 -11.91 -10.60 -4.57
CA ALA A 347 -12.72 -11.47 -3.70
C ALA A 347 -13.39 -12.60 -4.51
N THR A 348 -13.99 -12.31 -5.67
CA THR A 348 -14.57 -13.31 -6.60
C THR A 348 -13.51 -14.28 -7.14
N ARG A 349 -12.30 -13.79 -7.43
CA ARG A 349 -11.17 -14.63 -7.86
C ARG A 349 -10.75 -15.60 -6.75
N LEU A 350 -10.62 -15.10 -5.52
CA LEU A 350 -10.25 -15.89 -4.35
C LEU A 350 -11.37 -16.86 -3.92
N GLU A 351 -12.65 -16.49 -4.08
CA GLU A 351 -13.76 -17.44 -3.95
C GLU A 351 -13.57 -18.59 -4.94
N THR A 352 -13.35 -18.29 -6.23
CA THR A 352 -13.15 -19.31 -7.27
C THR A 352 -11.96 -20.23 -6.95
N GLU A 353 -10.88 -19.69 -6.37
CA GLU A 353 -9.76 -20.51 -5.86
C GLU A 353 -10.18 -21.38 -4.66
N LEU A 354 -10.91 -20.85 -3.69
CA LEU A 354 -11.40 -21.58 -2.52
C LEU A 354 -12.36 -22.72 -2.89
N LEU A 355 -13.30 -22.48 -3.79
CA LEU A 355 -14.23 -23.50 -4.30
C LEU A 355 -13.46 -24.64 -5.00
N ARG A 356 -12.41 -24.30 -5.78
CA ARG A 356 -11.53 -25.28 -6.41
C ARG A 356 -10.76 -26.10 -5.37
N GLU A 357 -10.22 -25.46 -4.33
CA GLU A 357 -9.53 -26.14 -3.23
C GLU A 357 -10.45 -27.11 -2.47
N TRP A 358 -11.71 -26.73 -2.21
CA TRP A 358 -12.69 -27.62 -1.58
C TRP A 358 -13.01 -28.83 -2.46
N TYR A 359 -13.16 -28.63 -3.77
CA TYR A 359 -13.39 -29.72 -4.72
C TYR A 359 -12.18 -30.66 -4.83
N MET A 360 -10.96 -30.12 -4.96
CA MET A 360 -9.72 -30.91 -5.00
C MET A 360 -9.45 -31.66 -3.70
N ALA A 361 -9.89 -31.13 -2.56
CA ALA A 361 -9.89 -31.83 -1.27
C ALA A 361 -11.09 -32.79 -1.09
N VAL A 362 -11.85 -33.06 -2.15
CA VAL A 362 -13.01 -33.97 -2.21
C VAL A 362 -14.04 -33.67 -1.12
N LYS A 363 -14.24 -32.39 -0.76
CA LYS A 363 -15.21 -31.99 0.28
C LYS A 363 -16.63 -32.07 -0.28
N PRO A 364 -17.52 -32.94 0.22
CA PRO A 364 -18.90 -32.99 -0.26
C PRO A 364 -19.64 -31.69 0.09
N PRO A 365 -20.58 -31.20 -0.73
CA PRO A 365 -21.31 -29.96 -0.39
C PRO A 365 -22.07 -30.01 0.95
N MET A 366 -22.43 -31.21 1.47
CA MET A 366 -22.99 -31.38 2.82
C MET A 366 -21.97 -31.04 3.92
N TYR A 367 -20.71 -31.44 3.73
CA TYR A 367 -19.62 -31.09 4.64
C TYR A 367 -19.39 -29.58 4.64
N VAL A 368 -19.37 -28.96 3.45
CA VAL A 368 -19.20 -27.50 3.32
C VAL A 368 -20.34 -26.73 3.99
N PHE A 369 -21.60 -27.20 3.89
CA PHE A 369 -22.74 -26.60 4.61
C PHE A 369 -22.51 -26.53 6.12
N LYS A 370 -22.02 -27.64 6.69
CA LYS A 370 -21.72 -27.77 8.13
C LYS A 370 -20.51 -26.94 8.56
N MET A 371 -19.46 -26.95 7.75
CA MET A 371 -18.24 -26.16 7.93
C MET A 371 -18.51 -24.66 7.90
N LEU A 372 -19.45 -24.20 7.07
CA LEU A 372 -19.90 -22.81 7.01
C LEU A 372 -20.95 -22.46 8.09
N ASN A 373 -21.21 -23.36 9.05
CA ASN A 373 -22.18 -23.20 10.14
C ASN A 373 -23.61 -22.85 9.69
N LEU A 374 -24.01 -23.24 8.48
CA LEU A 374 -25.31 -22.85 7.92
C LEU A 374 -26.49 -23.52 8.65
N GLN A 375 -26.29 -24.70 9.24
CA GLN A 375 -27.28 -25.45 10.01
C GLN A 375 -27.81 -24.73 11.27
N THR A 376 -27.02 -23.80 11.85
CA THR A 376 -27.34 -23.06 13.08
C THR A 376 -28.05 -21.73 12.83
N THR A 377 -28.06 -21.24 11.59
CA THR A 377 -28.67 -19.94 11.19
C THR A 377 -30.19 -19.85 11.41
N GLY A 378 -30.87 -20.98 11.58
CA GLY A 378 -32.30 -21.05 11.83
C GLY A 378 -33.12 -20.48 10.68
N LEU A 379 -34.07 -19.59 11.00
CA LEU A 379 -34.97 -18.98 10.01
C LEU A 379 -34.30 -17.98 9.07
N LYS A 380 -33.06 -17.54 9.37
CA LYS A 380 -32.32 -16.55 8.57
C LYS A 380 -31.36 -17.19 7.55
N LEU A 381 -31.45 -18.51 7.30
CA LEU A 381 -30.53 -19.24 6.42
C LEU A 381 -30.28 -18.57 5.07
N PHE A 382 -31.33 -18.29 4.31
CA PHE A 382 -31.23 -17.70 2.96
C PHE A 382 -30.78 -16.22 2.98
N ALA A 383 -30.82 -15.57 4.15
CA ALA A 383 -30.32 -14.21 4.37
C ALA A 383 -28.89 -14.20 4.93
N ASN A 384 -28.29 -15.36 5.25
CA ASN A 384 -26.89 -15.44 5.63
C ASN A 384 -26.02 -15.33 4.37
N PRO A 385 -25.10 -14.34 4.27
CA PRO A 385 -24.26 -14.18 3.07
C PRO A 385 -23.39 -15.41 2.73
N LEU A 386 -23.02 -16.24 3.72
CA LEU A 386 -22.29 -17.50 3.50
C LEU A 386 -23.12 -18.58 2.76
N TYR A 387 -24.45 -18.45 2.74
CA TYR A 387 -25.31 -19.32 1.95
C TYR A 387 -24.99 -19.20 0.45
N THR A 388 -24.65 -18.00 -0.02
CA THR A 388 -24.27 -17.74 -1.42
C THR A 388 -23.00 -18.52 -1.80
N ILE A 389 -21.95 -18.48 -0.98
CA ILE A 389 -20.71 -19.25 -1.18
C ILE A 389 -21.03 -20.75 -1.29
N TRP A 390 -21.90 -21.26 -0.42
CA TRP A 390 -22.29 -22.67 -0.47
C TRP A 390 -23.06 -23.03 -1.73
N THR A 391 -23.99 -22.18 -2.19
CA THR A 391 -24.68 -22.41 -3.48
C THR A 391 -23.76 -22.26 -4.68
N ASN A 392 -22.77 -21.36 -4.63
CA ASN A 392 -21.72 -21.23 -5.64
C ASN A 392 -20.84 -22.49 -5.66
N TYR A 393 -20.54 -23.07 -4.50
CA TYR A 393 -19.85 -24.37 -4.42
C TYR A 393 -20.66 -25.50 -5.06
N ILE A 394 -21.97 -25.59 -4.81
CA ILE A 394 -22.85 -26.58 -5.47
C ILE A 394 -22.87 -26.37 -6.98
N ALA A 395 -22.97 -25.12 -7.45
CA ALA A 395 -22.95 -24.81 -8.88
C ALA A 395 -21.60 -25.17 -9.53
N PHE A 396 -20.48 -24.92 -8.84
CA PHE A 396 -19.14 -25.34 -9.27
C PHE A 396 -19.03 -26.87 -9.30
N PHE A 397 -19.39 -27.56 -8.22
CA PHE A 397 -19.35 -29.01 -8.09
C PHE A 397 -20.15 -29.69 -9.22
N ASN A 398 -21.42 -29.30 -9.40
CA ASN A 398 -22.29 -29.86 -10.44
C ASN A 398 -21.85 -29.54 -11.88
N LYS A 399 -20.98 -28.54 -12.07
CA LYS A 399 -20.40 -28.18 -13.38
C LYS A 399 -19.14 -28.98 -13.69
N VAL A 400 -18.31 -29.24 -12.68
CA VAL A 400 -17.09 -30.05 -12.83
C VAL A 400 -17.41 -31.54 -12.84
N ASP A 401 -18.42 -31.95 -12.07
CA ASP A 401 -18.87 -33.33 -11.94
C ASP A 401 -20.40 -33.44 -12.13
N PRO A 402 -20.86 -33.63 -13.39
CA PRO A 402 -22.28 -33.76 -13.70
C PRO A 402 -22.89 -35.11 -13.31
N GLU A 403 -22.08 -36.15 -13.07
CA GLU A 403 -22.57 -37.49 -12.72
C GLU A 403 -23.08 -37.50 -11.27
N PHE A 404 -22.33 -36.87 -10.36
CA PHE A 404 -22.71 -36.73 -8.96
C PHE A 404 -23.60 -35.51 -8.68
N LYS A 405 -24.36 -35.04 -9.69
CA LYS A 405 -25.15 -33.79 -9.63
C LYS A 405 -26.04 -33.68 -8.39
N VAL A 406 -25.67 -32.76 -7.52
CA VAL A 406 -26.30 -32.51 -6.23
C VAL A 406 -27.54 -31.60 -6.39
N ASN A 407 -28.70 -32.10 -6.00
CA ASN A 407 -29.94 -31.31 -5.94
C ASN A 407 -30.01 -30.48 -4.63
N LEU A 408 -30.14 -29.16 -4.77
CA LEU A 408 -30.17 -28.19 -3.67
C LEU A 408 -31.29 -28.47 -2.65
N LEU A 409 -32.51 -28.74 -3.12
CA LEU A 409 -33.66 -29.00 -2.26
C LEU A 409 -33.48 -30.32 -1.48
N THR A 410 -33.05 -31.38 -2.16
CA THR A 410 -32.76 -32.68 -1.53
C THR A 410 -31.70 -32.56 -0.43
N MET A 411 -30.68 -31.73 -0.63
CA MET A 411 -29.63 -31.45 0.35
C MET A 411 -30.17 -30.71 1.58
N LEU A 412 -30.92 -29.63 1.37
CA LEU A 412 -31.54 -28.86 2.45
C LEU A 412 -32.51 -29.72 3.27
N THR A 413 -33.27 -30.61 2.60
CA THR A 413 -34.14 -31.58 3.27
C THR A 413 -33.36 -32.57 4.12
N LYS A 414 -32.23 -33.10 3.64
CA LYS A 414 -31.36 -34.01 4.41
C LYS A 414 -30.71 -33.33 5.63
N GLU A 415 -30.23 -32.10 5.48
CA GLU A 415 -29.49 -31.39 6.54
C GLU A 415 -30.38 -30.70 7.59
N LEU A 416 -31.57 -30.25 7.21
CA LEU A 416 -32.49 -29.54 8.11
C LEU A 416 -33.65 -30.41 8.59
N GLY A 417 -34.05 -31.42 7.80
CA GLY A 417 -35.32 -32.13 7.92
C GLY A 417 -36.49 -31.31 7.34
N GLU A 418 -37.45 -31.98 6.70
CA GLU A 418 -38.59 -31.34 6.01
C GLU A 418 -39.28 -30.28 6.88
N LYS A 419 -39.61 -30.63 8.14
CA LYS A 419 -40.34 -29.75 9.07
C LYS A 419 -39.57 -28.48 9.46
N LYS A 420 -38.23 -28.49 9.47
CA LYS A 420 -37.40 -27.30 9.69
C LYS A 420 -37.28 -26.51 8.39
N LEU A 421 -36.98 -27.18 7.28
CA LEU A 421 -36.86 -26.55 5.97
C LEU A 421 -38.13 -25.76 5.58
N SER A 422 -39.31 -26.37 5.71
CA SER A 422 -40.58 -25.68 5.43
C SER A 422 -40.74 -24.42 6.27
N ARG A 423 -40.40 -24.46 7.58
CA ARG A 423 -40.41 -23.26 8.44
C ARG A 423 -39.44 -22.16 7.97
N VAL A 424 -38.26 -22.52 7.48
CA VAL A 424 -37.26 -21.57 6.96
C VAL A 424 -37.75 -20.96 5.65
N LEU A 425 -38.30 -21.76 4.73
CA LEU A 425 -38.89 -21.28 3.47
C LEU A 425 -40.05 -20.30 3.73
N ILE A 426 -40.99 -20.67 4.61
CA ILE A 426 -42.12 -19.84 5.06
C ILE A 426 -41.66 -18.51 5.67
N ALA A 427 -40.52 -18.48 6.37
CA ALA A 427 -39.96 -17.26 6.93
C ALA A 427 -39.30 -16.40 5.85
N ALA A 428 -38.56 -17.02 4.93
CA ALA A 428 -37.85 -16.37 3.84
C ALA A 428 -38.79 -15.79 2.77
N GLU A 429 -39.94 -16.40 2.52
CA GLU A 429 -40.97 -15.89 1.61
C GLU A 429 -41.56 -14.54 2.08
N LYS A 430 -41.50 -14.25 3.38
CA LYS A 430 -41.95 -12.99 3.98
C LYS A 430 -40.90 -11.87 3.91
N VAL A 431 -39.65 -12.19 3.57
CA VAL A 431 -38.53 -11.24 3.52
C VAL A 431 -38.21 -10.95 2.06
N PRO A 432 -38.33 -9.69 1.59
CA PRO A 432 -38.20 -9.36 0.16
C PRO A 432 -36.93 -9.90 -0.51
N SER A 433 -35.77 -9.80 0.15
CA SER A 433 -34.48 -10.26 -0.38
C SER A 433 -34.32 -11.78 -0.51
N THR A 434 -35.19 -12.58 0.14
CA THR A 434 -35.14 -14.04 0.09
C THR A 434 -36.42 -14.67 -0.47
N LYS A 435 -37.37 -13.85 -0.94
CA LYS A 435 -38.67 -14.31 -1.40
C LYS A 435 -38.55 -15.22 -2.63
N ASP A 436 -37.79 -14.81 -3.64
CA ASP A 436 -37.73 -15.53 -4.92
C ASP A 436 -37.12 -16.93 -4.77
N ILE A 437 -36.07 -17.07 -3.96
CA ILE A 437 -35.47 -18.38 -3.65
C ILE A 437 -36.42 -19.25 -2.81
N ALA A 438 -37.15 -18.66 -1.86
CA ALA A 438 -38.14 -19.39 -1.07
C ALA A 438 -39.26 -19.93 -1.96
N THR A 439 -39.92 -19.07 -2.75
CA THR A 439 -41.02 -19.45 -3.65
C THR A 439 -40.57 -20.47 -4.70
N LYS A 440 -39.34 -20.39 -5.22
CA LYS A 440 -38.79 -21.40 -6.12
C LYS A 440 -38.66 -22.77 -5.44
N LEU A 441 -38.01 -22.82 -4.27
CA LEU A 441 -37.81 -24.07 -3.53
C LEU A 441 -39.13 -24.66 -3.01
N GLN A 442 -40.10 -23.84 -2.60
CA GLN A 442 -41.45 -24.29 -2.24
C GLN A 442 -42.16 -24.94 -3.43
N LYS A 443 -42.08 -24.35 -4.64
CA LYS A 443 -42.67 -24.95 -5.85
C LYS A 443 -41.99 -26.26 -6.25
N GLU A 444 -40.68 -26.38 -6.06
CA GLU A 444 -39.96 -27.64 -6.24
C GLU A 444 -40.39 -28.68 -5.18
N GLN A 445 -40.59 -28.27 -3.93
CA GLN A 445 -41.04 -29.13 -2.83
C GLN A 445 -42.47 -29.65 -3.05
N LEU A 446 -43.41 -28.81 -3.49
CA LEU A 446 -44.77 -29.24 -3.86
C LEU A 446 -44.75 -30.30 -4.97
N LYS A 447 -43.92 -30.11 -6.02
CA LYS A 447 -43.79 -31.08 -7.11
C LYS A 447 -43.27 -32.44 -6.63
N LEU A 448 -42.29 -32.45 -5.72
CA LEU A 448 -41.78 -33.69 -5.13
C LEU A 448 -42.82 -34.39 -4.25
N TRP A 449 -43.60 -33.64 -3.47
CA TRP A 449 -44.68 -34.21 -2.66
C TRP A 449 -45.82 -34.78 -3.52
N LEU A 450 -46.20 -34.10 -4.61
CA LEU A 450 -47.21 -34.62 -5.57
C LEU A 450 -46.73 -35.90 -6.24
N ALA A 451 -45.49 -35.92 -6.74
CA ALA A 451 -44.90 -37.10 -7.39
C ALA A 451 -44.67 -38.29 -6.42
N ALA A 452 -44.74 -38.05 -5.11
CA ALA A 452 -44.64 -39.06 -4.06
C ALA A 452 -46.00 -39.36 -3.40
N GLU A 453 -47.12 -38.90 -4.00
CA GLU A 453 -48.49 -39.07 -3.49
C GLU A 453 -48.61 -38.71 -2.00
N ARG A 454 -47.93 -37.64 -1.56
CA ARG A 454 -47.82 -37.33 -0.13
C ARG A 454 -49.19 -36.94 0.44
N ASN A 455 -49.55 -37.55 1.56
CA ASN A 455 -50.82 -37.32 2.23
C ASN A 455 -51.09 -35.80 2.43
N PRO A 456 -52.24 -35.29 1.93
CA PRO A 456 -52.75 -33.94 2.20
C PRO A 456 -52.54 -33.41 3.63
N LEU A 457 -52.79 -34.23 4.65
CA LEU A 457 -52.67 -33.82 6.06
C LEU A 457 -51.22 -33.54 6.46
N ASP A 458 -50.26 -34.34 5.98
CA ASP A 458 -48.83 -34.10 6.21
C ASP A 458 -48.39 -32.76 5.60
N VAL A 459 -48.87 -32.46 4.39
CA VAL A 459 -48.54 -31.22 3.68
C VAL A 459 -49.18 -30.02 4.38
N TYR A 460 -50.40 -30.16 4.92
CA TYR A 460 -51.06 -29.15 5.77
C TYR A 460 -50.22 -28.81 7.01
N GLU A 461 -49.70 -29.82 7.71
CA GLU A 461 -48.81 -29.63 8.87
C GLU A 461 -47.45 -29.03 8.49
N LEU A 462 -46.83 -29.51 7.40
CA LEU A 462 -45.51 -29.07 6.96
C LEU A 462 -45.54 -27.60 6.52
N LEU A 463 -46.61 -27.17 5.83
CA LEU A 463 -46.84 -25.76 5.46
C LEU A 463 -47.38 -24.92 6.62
N ARG A 464 -47.71 -25.53 7.76
CA ARG A 464 -48.24 -24.90 8.98
C ARG A 464 -49.52 -24.07 8.74
N VAL A 465 -50.42 -24.61 7.93
CA VAL A 465 -51.64 -23.93 7.46
C VAL A 465 -52.57 -23.59 8.63
N GLU A 466 -52.51 -24.34 9.74
CA GLU A 466 -53.30 -24.14 10.95
C GLU A 466 -52.99 -22.81 11.65
N LYS A 467 -51.75 -22.32 11.52
CA LYS A 467 -51.28 -21.04 12.09
C LYS A 467 -51.14 -19.92 11.05
N ALA A 468 -51.64 -20.15 9.84
CA ALA A 468 -51.47 -19.25 8.71
C ALA A 468 -52.75 -18.42 8.46
N ALA A 469 -52.60 -17.13 8.14
CA ALA A 469 -53.74 -16.27 7.80
C ALA A 469 -54.44 -16.75 6.51
N VAL A 470 -55.70 -16.36 6.31
CA VAL A 470 -56.52 -16.82 5.16
C VAL A 470 -55.82 -16.58 3.81
N ASN A 471 -55.22 -15.41 3.63
CA ASN A 471 -54.52 -15.01 2.41
C ASN A 471 -52.99 -15.18 2.50
N SER A 472 -52.51 -16.02 3.41
CA SER A 472 -51.06 -16.25 3.55
C SER A 472 -50.51 -17.13 2.41
N PRO A 473 -49.27 -16.90 1.95
CA PRO A 473 -48.66 -17.69 0.88
C PRO A 473 -48.70 -19.21 1.14
N ASN A 474 -48.40 -19.65 2.36
CA ASN A 474 -48.47 -21.04 2.77
C ASN A 474 -49.84 -21.69 2.51
N ARG A 475 -50.93 -20.95 2.79
CA ARG A 475 -52.30 -21.47 2.65
C ARG A 475 -52.70 -21.52 1.17
N LEU A 476 -52.23 -20.56 0.37
CA LEU A 476 -52.40 -20.58 -1.08
C LEU A 476 -51.64 -21.76 -1.70
N LEU A 477 -50.37 -21.98 -1.33
CA LEU A 477 -49.57 -23.14 -1.73
C LEU A 477 -50.23 -24.48 -1.35
N TYR A 478 -50.88 -24.57 -0.18
CA TYR A 478 -51.65 -25.75 0.20
C TYR A 478 -52.90 -25.95 -0.68
N VAL A 479 -53.64 -24.88 -0.99
CA VAL A 479 -54.81 -24.96 -1.90
C VAL A 479 -54.38 -25.38 -3.31
N GLU A 480 -53.24 -24.88 -3.80
CA GLU A 480 -52.62 -25.33 -5.06
C GLU A 480 -52.27 -26.82 -5.00
N TYR A 481 -51.64 -27.28 -3.91
CA TYR A 481 -51.30 -28.70 -3.70
C TYR A 481 -52.54 -29.60 -3.74
N ILE A 482 -53.58 -29.29 -2.97
CA ILE A 482 -54.81 -30.10 -2.92
C ILE A 482 -55.51 -30.15 -4.27
N ARG A 483 -55.56 -29.03 -5.00
CA ARG A 483 -56.14 -29.01 -6.34
C ARG A 483 -55.35 -29.90 -7.31
N ALA A 484 -54.02 -29.88 -7.24
CA ALA A 484 -53.19 -30.72 -8.10
C ALA A 484 -53.28 -32.21 -7.70
N TYR A 485 -53.29 -32.51 -6.40
CA TYR A 485 -53.42 -33.86 -5.84
C TYR A 485 -54.76 -34.52 -6.19
N ALA A 486 -55.84 -33.75 -6.32
CA ALA A 486 -57.16 -34.25 -6.71
C ALA A 486 -57.36 -34.38 -8.24
N LEU A 487 -56.34 -34.05 -9.04
CA LEU A 487 -56.37 -34.09 -10.52
C LEU A 487 -55.32 -35.03 -11.12
N GLY A 488 -54.44 -35.61 -10.29
CA GLY A 488 -53.54 -36.71 -10.63
C GLY A 488 -54.09 -38.03 -10.14
#